data_AF-A0A919K4B5-F1
#
_entry.id   AF-A0A919K4B5-F1
#
_cell.length_a   1.000
_cell.length_b   1.000
_cell.length_c   1.000
_cell.angle_alpha   90.00
_cell.angle_beta   90.00
_cell.angle_gamma   90.00
#
_symmetry.space_group_name_H-M   'P 1'
#
loop_
_entity.id
_entity.type
_entity.pdbx_description
1 polymer ?
#
loop_
_entity_poly.entity_id
_entity_poly.type
_entity_poly.pdbx_seq_one_letter_code
_entity_poly.pdbx_strand_id
1 'polypeptide(L)'
;MARLRAKLMNPETAYVELIEQLRFAMVQAGKPCLSTLGKQVGYSKATLSKVFTGKAMPSWVLVQRLGELFGIPVSVVDEWYTLWTAANMHSRKPTITSTAAVRDTGTAAVRDGESGYKCPKCGSWVVDTTLHTGWHMEIEPSGRPAPPSESIQGWHAASEEITLLRTALGNEVR
;
A
#
# COMPACT_ATOMS: atom_id res chain seq x y z
N MET A 1 14.83 18.47 -1.73
CA MET A 1 15.16 19.11 -0.44
C MET A 1 14.39 18.52 0.76
N ALA A 2 13.09 18.21 0.67
CA ALA A 2 12.26 17.74 1.80
C ALA A 2 12.82 16.51 2.56
N ARG A 3 13.30 15.48 1.85
CA ARG A 3 13.85 14.26 2.47
C ARG A 3 15.07 14.49 3.37
N LEU A 4 15.89 15.50 3.10
CA LEU A 4 17.07 15.81 3.93
C LEU A 4 16.66 16.47 5.25
N ARG A 5 15.66 17.36 5.23
CA ARG A 5 15.08 17.95 6.44
C ARG A 5 14.42 16.90 7.32
N ALA A 6 13.68 15.98 6.70
CA ALA A 6 13.03 14.88 7.42
C ALA A 6 14.01 13.99 8.20
N LYS A 7 15.24 13.78 7.69
CA LYS A 7 16.27 12.98 8.39
C LYS A 7 16.81 13.61 9.67
N LEU A 8 16.68 14.93 9.83
CA LEU A 8 17.17 15.66 11.00
C LEU A 8 16.09 15.89 12.06
N MET A 9 14.81 15.67 11.72
CA MET A 9 13.71 15.84 12.66
C MET A 9 13.55 14.62 13.56
N ASN A 10 13.24 14.86 14.84
CA ASN A 10 12.83 13.80 15.75
C ASN A 10 11.45 13.26 15.29
N PRO A 11 11.30 11.94 15.05
CA PRO A 11 10.05 11.34 14.60
C PRO A 11 8.85 11.62 15.48
N GLU A 12 9.04 11.56 16.80
CA GLU A 12 7.96 11.70 17.76
C GLU A 12 7.44 13.13 17.74
N THR A 13 8.36 14.09 17.71
CA THR A 13 8.03 15.51 17.55
C THR A 13 7.34 15.77 16.22
N ALA A 14 7.86 15.23 15.11
CA ALA A 14 7.27 15.41 13.79
C ALA A 14 5.85 14.83 13.70
N TYR A 15 5.60 13.70 14.38
CA TYR A 15 4.26 13.12 14.46
C TYR A 15 3.30 14.00 15.25
N VAL A 16 3.69 14.46 16.45
CA VAL A 16 2.86 15.34 17.28
C VAL A 16 2.52 16.62 16.53
N GLU A 17 3.52 17.24 15.90
CA GLU A 17 3.36 18.46 15.12
C GLU A 17 2.40 18.25 13.93
N LEU A 18 2.51 17.14 13.20
CA LEU A 18 1.56 16.81 12.14
C LEU A 18 0.12 16.70 12.66
N ILE A 19 -0.10 16.02 13.79
CA ILE A 19 -1.43 15.86 14.38
C ILE A 19 -1.98 17.21 14.86
N GLU A 20 -1.15 18.08 15.43
CA GLU A 20 -1.52 19.44 15.82
C GLU A 20 -1.93 20.29 14.62
N GLN A 21 -1.16 20.25 13.53
CA GLN A 21 -1.48 20.98 12.30
C GLN A 21 -2.79 20.48 11.66
N LEU A 22 -3.04 19.17 11.66
CA LEU A 22 -4.31 18.59 11.20
C LEU A 22 -5.49 19.03 12.08
N ARG A 23 -5.33 19.06 13.41
CA ARG A 23 -6.36 19.55 14.33
C ARG A 23 -6.64 21.04 14.11
N PHE A 24 -5.58 21.83 13.94
CA PHE A 24 -5.70 23.26 13.67
C PHE A 24 -6.45 23.51 12.37
N ALA A 25 -6.09 22.82 11.28
CA ALA A 25 -6.81 22.89 10.01
C ALA A 25 -8.28 22.51 10.14
N MET A 26 -8.60 21.47 10.92
CA MET A 26 -9.99 21.07 11.19
C MET A 26 -10.77 22.17 11.94
N VAL A 27 -10.13 22.88 12.88
CA VAL A 27 -10.75 24.01 13.59
C VAL A 27 -10.99 25.19 12.65
N GLN A 28 -10.01 25.53 11.80
CA GLN A 28 -10.14 26.60 10.80
C GLN A 28 -11.25 26.31 9.78
N ALA A 29 -11.44 25.03 9.42
CA ALA A 29 -12.53 24.59 8.55
C ALA A 29 -13.92 24.55 9.24
N GLY A 30 -14.08 25.11 10.44
CA GLY A 30 -15.36 25.17 11.16
C GLY A 30 -15.70 23.92 11.95
N LYS A 31 -14.71 23.06 12.24
CA LYS A 31 -14.85 21.86 13.09
C LYS A 31 -15.95 20.90 12.61
N PRO A 32 -15.86 20.38 11.37
CA PRO A 32 -16.83 19.43 10.84
C PRO A 32 -16.92 18.18 11.73
N CYS A 33 -18.11 17.59 11.84
CA CYS A 33 -18.26 16.37 12.62
C CYS A 33 -17.51 15.20 11.97
N LEU A 34 -16.87 14.35 12.78
CA LEU A 34 -16.05 13.23 12.28
C LEU A 34 -16.83 12.22 11.42
N SER A 35 -18.16 12.15 11.57
CA SER A 35 -19.03 11.28 10.76
C SER A 35 -19.14 11.80 9.32
N THR A 36 -19.42 13.10 9.15
CA THR A 36 -19.44 13.75 7.84
C THR A 36 -18.08 13.72 7.18
N LEU A 37 -17.03 14.02 7.96
CA LEU A 37 -15.65 13.98 7.49
C LEU A 37 -15.28 12.58 6.96
N GLY A 38 -15.66 11.53 7.69
CA GLY A 38 -15.42 10.14 7.29
C GLY A 38 -16.06 9.77 5.95
N LYS A 39 -17.30 10.23 5.70
CA LYS A 39 -17.99 10.02 4.42
C LYS A 39 -17.27 10.72 3.26
N GLN A 40 -16.78 11.93 3.47
CA GLN A 40 -16.11 12.74 2.44
C GLN A 40 -14.73 12.18 2.09
N VAL A 41 -13.94 11.79 3.08
CA VAL A 41 -12.56 11.30 2.87
C VAL A 41 -12.48 9.78 2.65
N GLY A 42 -13.57 9.05 2.85
CA GLY A 42 -13.63 7.59 2.65
C GLY A 42 -13.01 6.77 3.78
N TYR A 43 -13.06 7.28 5.02
CA TYR A 43 -12.52 6.60 6.20
C TYR A 43 -13.57 6.51 7.32
N SER A 44 -13.48 5.47 8.15
CA SER A 44 -14.41 5.32 9.28
C SER A 44 -14.23 6.43 10.33
N LYS A 45 -15.32 6.78 11.04
CA LYS A 45 -15.28 7.71 12.19
C LYS A 45 -14.25 7.25 13.24
N ALA A 46 -14.15 5.95 13.49
CA ALA A 46 -13.23 5.39 14.47
C ALA A 46 -11.76 5.60 14.06
N THR A 47 -11.44 5.41 12.78
CA THR A 47 -10.10 5.68 12.22
C THR A 47 -9.73 7.14 12.39
N LEU A 48 -10.63 8.05 11.97
CA LEU A 48 -10.39 9.49 12.11
C LEU A 48 -10.21 9.90 13.58
N SER A 49 -11.04 9.36 14.47
CA SER A 49 -10.88 9.61 15.92
C SER A 49 -9.50 9.19 16.43
N LYS A 50 -9.00 8.01 16.05
CA LYS A 50 -7.66 7.55 16.42
C LYS A 50 -6.55 8.44 15.85
N VAL A 51 -6.68 8.87 14.59
CA VAL A 51 -5.72 9.78 13.95
C VAL A 51 -5.70 11.12 14.66
N PHE A 52 -6.86 11.78 14.80
CA PHE A 52 -6.92 13.08 15.46
C PHE A 52 -6.57 13.01 16.94
N THR A 53 -6.69 11.87 17.63
CA THR A 53 -6.21 11.72 19.01
C THR A 53 -4.72 11.40 19.11
N GLY A 54 -4.03 11.20 17.99
CA GLY A 54 -2.63 10.79 17.96
C GLY A 54 -2.39 9.32 18.29
N LYS A 55 -3.45 8.49 18.33
CA LYS A 55 -3.36 7.04 18.61
C LYS A 55 -3.03 6.19 17.38
N ALA A 56 -3.10 6.76 16.17
CA ALA A 56 -2.79 6.05 14.94
C ALA A 56 -2.17 6.99 13.91
N MET A 57 -1.10 6.53 13.25
CA MET A 57 -0.49 7.24 12.14
C MET A 57 -1.45 7.30 10.93
N PRO A 58 -1.76 8.49 10.38
CA PRO A 58 -2.54 8.59 9.15
C PRO A 58 -1.75 8.06 7.93
N SER A 59 -2.46 7.50 6.95
CA SER A 59 -1.87 7.29 5.62
C SER A 59 -1.62 8.63 4.93
N TRP A 60 -0.65 8.69 4.03
CA TRP A 60 -0.42 9.91 3.25
C TRP A 60 -1.66 10.33 2.44
N VAL A 61 -2.37 9.37 1.85
CA VAL A 61 -3.63 9.60 1.12
C VAL A 61 -4.69 10.27 1.99
N LEU A 62 -4.80 9.87 3.27
CA LEU A 62 -5.72 10.53 4.21
C LEU A 62 -5.30 11.98 4.48
N VAL A 63 -4.01 12.24 4.69
CA VAL A 63 -3.49 13.60 4.92
C VAL A 63 -3.80 14.52 3.73
N GLN A 64 -3.59 14.04 2.49
CA GLN A 64 -3.91 14.80 1.28
C GLN A 64 -5.41 15.11 1.17
N ARG A 65 -6.27 14.10 1.34
CA ARG A 65 -7.73 14.29 1.28
C ARG A 65 -8.24 15.26 2.35
N LEU A 66 -7.65 15.23 3.54
CA LEU A 66 -7.97 16.20 4.59
C LEU A 66 -7.51 17.61 4.22
N GLY A 67 -6.30 17.76 3.66
CA GLY A 67 -5.79 19.05 3.18
C GLY A 67 -6.68 19.67 2.11
N GLU A 68 -7.06 18.88 1.09
CA GLU A 68 -7.98 19.29 0.03
C GLU A 68 -9.34 19.72 0.59
N LEU A 69 -9.92 18.90 1.47
CA LEU A 69 -11.24 19.16 2.04
C LEU A 69 -11.25 20.40 2.95
N PHE A 70 -10.16 20.66 3.67
CA PHE A 70 -10.03 21.84 4.52
C PHE A 70 -9.58 23.09 3.75
N GLY A 71 -9.38 23.00 2.43
CA GLY A 71 -8.95 24.13 1.60
C GLY A 71 -7.53 24.60 1.91
N ILE A 72 -6.66 23.69 2.35
CA ILE A 72 -5.28 24.02 2.72
C ILE A 72 -4.44 24.19 1.45
N PRO A 73 -3.64 25.26 1.34
CA PRO A 73 -2.75 25.46 0.19
C PRO A 73 -1.76 24.30 0.03
N VAL A 74 -1.44 23.96 -1.24
CA VAL A 74 -0.53 22.87 -1.58
C VAL A 74 0.84 23.02 -0.89
N SER A 75 1.35 24.25 -0.75
CA SER A 75 2.62 24.52 -0.07
C SER A 75 2.64 24.05 1.39
N VAL A 76 1.51 24.20 2.10
CA VAL A 76 1.39 23.74 3.50
C VAL A 76 1.25 22.22 3.55
N VAL A 77 0.56 21.61 2.58
CA VAL A 77 0.49 20.15 2.46
C VAL A 77 1.87 19.53 2.19
N ASP A 78 2.75 20.22 1.45
CA ASP A 78 4.13 19.78 1.25
C ASP A 78 4.97 19.81 2.55
N GLU A 79 4.69 20.76 3.45
CA GLU A 79 5.27 20.77 4.80
C GLU A 79 4.77 19.56 5.61
N TRP A 80 3.46 19.25 5.52
CA TRP A 80 2.88 18.05 6.13
C TRP A 80 3.50 16.77 5.60
N TYR A 81 3.86 16.72 4.31
CA TYR A 81 4.55 15.58 3.72
C TYR A 81 5.92 15.35 4.37
N THR A 82 6.63 16.44 4.69
CA THR A 82 7.94 16.37 5.36
C THR A 82 7.79 15.80 6.77
N LEU A 83 6.82 16.30 7.55
CA LEU A 83 6.50 15.79 8.88
C LEU A 83 6.05 14.33 8.85
N TRP A 84 5.14 13.99 7.94
CA TRP A 84 4.65 12.62 7.75
C TRP A 84 5.78 11.66 7.40
N THR A 85 6.67 12.06 6.50
CA THR A 85 7.82 11.23 6.09
C THR A 85 8.75 10.99 7.27
N ALA A 86 9.12 12.03 8.03
CA ALA A 86 9.96 11.90 9.22
C ALA A 86 9.34 10.95 10.25
N ALA A 87 8.06 11.12 10.54
CA ALA A 87 7.34 10.29 11.50
C ALA A 87 7.18 8.82 11.01
N ASN A 88 6.89 8.60 9.72
CA ASN A 88 6.63 7.28 9.16
C ASN A 88 7.89 6.44 8.94
N MET A 89 9.05 7.07 8.77
CA MET A 89 10.33 6.35 8.69
C MET A 89 10.64 5.58 9.99
N HIS A 90 10.15 6.06 11.12
CA HIS A 90 10.45 5.50 12.44
C HIS A 90 9.34 4.61 13.02
N SER A 91 8.09 4.77 12.57
CA SER A 91 7.00 3.83 12.89
C SER A 91 7.22 2.45 12.27
N ARG A 92 8.01 2.39 11.19
CA ARG A 92 8.49 1.16 10.56
C ARG A 92 9.80 0.65 11.16
N LYS A 93 10.10 0.91 12.44
CA LYS A 93 10.99 -0.04 13.12
C LYS A 93 10.36 -1.40 12.86
N PRO A 94 11.03 -2.32 12.13
CA PRO A 94 10.54 -3.67 12.07
C PRO A 94 10.51 -4.06 13.54
N THR A 95 9.31 -4.16 14.10
CA THR A 95 9.14 -5.06 15.20
C THR A 95 9.57 -6.36 14.55
N ILE A 96 10.84 -6.71 14.74
CA ILE A 96 11.26 -8.09 14.78
C ILE A 96 10.43 -8.59 15.95
N THR A 97 9.16 -8.86 15.68
CA THR A 97 8.30 -9.64 16.53
C THR A 97 8.96 -10.99 16.40
N SER A 98 10.01 -11.14 17.23
CA SER A 98 10.57 -12.38 17.67
C SER A 98 9.37 -13.28 17.80
N THR A 99 9.30 -14.23 16.86
CA THR A 99 8.51 -15.45 16.92
C THR A 99 7.56 -15.43 18.10
N ALA A 100 6.33 -14.95 17.87
CA ALA A 100 5.21 -15.44 18.65
C ALA A 100 5.42 -16.96 18.69
N ALA A 101 5.56 -17.52 19.88
CA ALA A 101 5.70 -18.95 20.08
C ALA A 101 4.45 -19.60 19.48
N VAL A 102 4.49 -19.86 18.18
CA VAL A 102 3.63 -20.81 17.52
C VAL A 102 3.93 -22.08 18.28
N ARG A 103 2.93 -22.57 19.01
CA ARG A 103 2.98 -23.90 19.60
C ARG A 103 3.52 -24.84 18.53
N ASP A 104 4.68 -25.41 18.84
CA ASP A 104 5.42 -26.33 18.01
C ASP A 104 4.57 -27.58 17.76
N THR A 105 3.71 -27.52 16.74
CA THR A 105 3.27 -28.71 16.02
C THR A 105 4.33 -29.01 14.97
N GLY A 106 5.40 -29.66 15.45
CA GLY A 106 6.50 -30.27 14.71
C GLY A 106 6.60 -29.94 13.23
N THR A 107 7.20 -28.79 12.91
CA THR A 107 7.64 -28.51 11.53
C THR A 107 9.14 -28.71 11.48
N ALA A 108 9.56 -29.75 10.75
CA ALA A 108 10.96 -30.09 10.53
C ALA A 108 11.72 -28.88 9.98
N ALA A 109 12.90 -28.62 10.54
CA ALA A 109 13.77 -27.53 10.13
C ALA A 109 14.03 -27.56 8.61
N VAL A 110 13.58 -26.51 7.92
CA VAL A 110 13.94 -26.23 6.52
C VAL A 110 15.46 -26.07 6.47
N ARG A 111 16.11 -26.95 5.71
CA ARG A 111 17.55 -26.91 5.47
C ARG A 111 17.85 -25.82 4.46
N ASP A 112 18.92 -25.04 4.71
CA ASP A 112 19.47 -24.10 3.74
C ASP A 112 19.82 -24.86 2.43
N GLY A 113 19.02 -24.64 1.38
CA GLY A 113 19.19 -25.30 0.09
C GLY A 113 17.90 -25.64 -0.67
N GLU A 114 16.71 -25.45 -0.10
CA GLU A 114 15.47 -25.74 -0.82
C GLU A 114 15.21 -24.73 -1.95
N SER A 115 15.32 -25.21 -3.19
CA SER A 115 14.95 -24.50 -4.40
C SER A 115 13.44 -24.25 -4.41
N GLY A 116 13.02 -23.01 -4.18
CA GLY A 116 11.64 -22.59 -4.37
C GLY A 116 11.27 -22.37 -5.85
N TYR A 117 9.98 -22.23 -6.13
CA TYR A 117 9.45 -21.86 -7.45
C TYR A 117 8.39 -20.77 -7.35
N LYS A 118 8.15 -20.04 -8.44
CA LYS A 118 7.09 -19.03 -8.50
C LYS A 118 5.76 -19.69 -8.85
N CYS A 119 4.77 -19.57 -7.97
CA CYS A 119 3.43 -20.11 -8.23
C CYS A 119 2.79 -19.41 -9.43
N PRO A 120 2.31 -20.13 -10.46
CA PRO A 120 1.69 -19.52 -11.63
C PRO A 120 0.32 -18.92 -11.34
N LYS A 121 -0.36 -19.34 -10.27
CA LYS A 121 -1.72 -18.88 -9.94
C LYS A 121 -1.73 -17.50 -9.27
N CYS A 122 -0.80 -17.24 -8.35
CA CYS A 122 -0.74 -15.98 -7.60
C CYS A 122 0.55 -15.19 -7.77
N GLY A 123 1.59 -15.77 -8.37
CA GLY A 123 2.89 -15.14 -8.56
C GLY A 123 3.80 -15.12 -7.32
N SER A 124 3.38 -15.71 -6.19
CA SER A 124 4.19 -15.81 -4.97
C SER A 124 5.36 -16.80 -5.13
N TRP A 125 6.49 -16.53 -4.46
CA TRP A 125 7.59 -17.49 -4.35
C TRP A 125 7.28 -18.53 -3.28
N VAL A 126 7.32 -19.81 -3.65
CA VAL A 126 6.88 -20.95 -2.84
C VAL A 126 8.06 -21.85 -2.54
N VAL A 127 8.27 -22.15 -1.27
CA VAL A 127 9.24 -23.15 -0.80
C VAL A 127 8.49 -24.41 -0.33
N ASP A 128 7.41 -24.23 0.43
CA ASP A 128 6.49 -25.32 0.81
C ASP A 128 5.22 -25.30 -0.06
N THR A 129 5.15 -26.27 -0.99
CA THR A 129 4.02 -26.42 -1.91
C THR A 129 2.71 -26.73 -1.18
N THR A 130 2.77 -27.52 -0.11
CA THR A 130 1.58 -28.05 0.59
C THR A 130 0.92 -26.96 1.41
N LEU A 131 1.72 -26.17 2.15
CA LEU A 131 1.21 -25.01 2.87
C LEU A 131 0.58 -24.00 1.90
N HIS A 132 1.25 -23.77 0.76
CA HIS A 132 0.80 -22.81 -0.24
C HIS A 132 -0.49 -23.24 -0.94
N THR A 133 -0.65 -24.52 -1.27
CA THR A 133 -1.90 -25.03 -1.88
C THR A 133 -3.05 -25.03 -0.87
N GLY A 134 -2.78 -25.34 0.41
CA GLY A 134 -3.78 -25.23 1.48
C GLY A 134 -4.34 -23.81 1.59
N TRP A 135 -3.47 -22.80 1.57
CA TRP A 135 -3.87 -21.39 1.54
C TRP A 135 -4.76 -21.03 0.34
N HIS A 136 -4.47 -21.58 -0.84
CA HIS A 136 -5.32 -21.40 -2.00
C HIS A 136 -6.72 -22.01 -1.83
N MET A 137 -6.83 -23.16 -1.17
CA MET A 137 -8.11 -23.81 -0.93
C MET A 137 -8.94 -23.09 0.14
N GLU A 138 -8.28 -22.44 1.11
CA GLU A 138 -8.97 -21.70 2.18
C GLU A 138 -9.48 -20.32 1.72
N ILE A 139 -8.73 -19.64 0.83
CA ILE A 139 -9.09 -18.29 0.37
C ILE A 139 -10.01 -18.29 -0.84
N GLU A 140 -10.02 -19.33 -1.68
CA GLU A 140 -11.01 -19.40 -2.75
C GLU A 140 -12.40 -19.63 -2.16
N PRO A 141 -13.30 -18.63 -2.15
CA PRO A 141 -14.69 -18.89 -1.78
C PRO A 141 -15.23 -19.89 -2.80
N SER A 142 -15.68 -21.03 -2.30
CA SER A 142 -16.22 -22.18 -3.03
C SER A 142 -17.53 -21.91 -3.79
N GLY A 143 -17.66 -20.74 -4.42
CA GLY A 143 -18.89 -20.27 -5.03
C GLY A 143 -18.74 -19.34 -6.22
N ARG A 144 -17.53 -19.08 -6.75
CA ARG A 144 -17.42 -18.45 -8.06
C ARG A 144 -17.49 -19.55 -9.13
N PRO A 145 -18.60 -19.68 -9.90
CA PRO A 145 -18.60 -20.60 -11.03
C PRO A 145 -17.44 -20.25 -11.93
N ALA A 146 -16.74 -21.29 -12.42
CA ALA A 146 -15.70 -21.11 -13.42
C ALA A 146 -16.26 -20.21 -14.52
N PRO A 147 -15.55 -19.13 -14.92
CA PRO A 147 -15.96 -18.42 -16.12
C PRO A 147 -16.10 -19.47 -17.23
N PRO A 148 -17.17 -19.44 -18.03
CA PRO A 148 -17.27 -20.34 -19.17
C PRO A 148 -15.96 -20.23 -19.94
N SER A 149 -15.37 -21.37 -20.28
CA SER A 149 -14.20 -21.41 -21.14
C SER A 149 -14.61 -20.80 -22.47
N GLU A 150 -14.47 -19.49 -22.59
CA GLU A 150 -14.44 -18.84 -23.88
C GLU A 150 -13.26 -19.45 -24.60
N SER A 151 -13.57 -20.32 -25.56
CA SER A 151 -12.65 -20.70 -26.59
C SER A 151 -12.05 -19.42 -27.15
N ILE A 152 -10.76 -19.21 -26.90
CA ILE A 152 -9.96 -18.19 -27.56
C ILE A 152 -9.79 -18.65 -29.02
N GLN A 153 -10.89 -18.63 -29.78
CA GLN A 153 -10.91 -18.73 -31.22
C GLN A 153 -10.91 -17.29 -31.73
N GLY A 154 -9.74 -16.82 -32.14
CA GLY A 154 -9.63 -15.57 -32.89
C GLY A 154 -8.72 -14.50 -32.29
N TRP A 155 -7.54 -14.86 -31.79
CA TRP A 155 -6.42 -13.90 -31.81
C TRP A 155 -5.71 -13.98 -33.16
N HIS A 156 -6.37 -13.49 -34.21
CA HIS A 156 -5.69 -13.05 -35.43
C HIS A 156 -5.16 -11.63 -35.20
N ALA A 157 -4.16 -11.51 -34.33
CA ALA A 157 -3.33 -10.30 -34.23
C ALA A 157 -2.08 -10.48 -35.11
N ALA A 158 -2.33 -10.65 -36.40
CA ALA A 158 -1.36 -10.37 -37.47
C ALA A 158 -1.90 -9.10 -38.16
N SER A 159 -1.15 -8.07 -38.53
CA SER A 159 0.30 -7.92 -38.65
C SER A 159 0.66 -6.46 -39.01
N GLU A 160 -0.16 -5.47 -38.63
CA GLU A 160 0.07 -4.08 -39.06
C GLU A 160 0.91 -3.25 -38.07
N GLU A 161 0.74 -3.45 -36.75
CA GLU A 161 1.48 -2.67 -35.75
C GLU A 161 2.98 -3.01 -35.67
N ILE A 162 3.37 -4.26 -35.91
CA ILE A 162 4.79 -4.67 -35.89
C ILE A 162 5.54 -4.11 -37.11
N THR A 163 4.85 -3.88 -38.23
CA THR A 163 5.46 -3.36 -39.45
C THR A 163 5.85 -1.89 -39.29
N LEU A 164 5.02 -1.08 -38.61
CA LEU A 164 5.33 0.34 -38.35
C LEU A 164 6.54 0.51 -37.42
N LEU A 165 6.71 -0.37 -36.43
CA LEU A 165 7.88 -0.34 -35.53
C LEU A 165 9.18 -0.76 -36.24
N ARG A 166 9.12 -1.66 -37.23
CA ARG A 166 10.31 -2.06 -38.01
C ARG A 166 10.78 -0.98 -38.98
N THR A 167 9.85 -0.27 -39.63
CA THR A 167 10.18 0.83 -40.54
C THR A 167 10.79 2.03 -39.81
N ALA A 168 10.36 2.31 -38.58
CA ALA A 168 10.91 3.40 -37.77
C ALA A 168 12.35 3.14 -37.25
N LEU A 169 12.80 1.88 -37.21
CA LEU A 169 14.10 1.48 -36.67
C LEU A 169 15.18 1.27 -37.75
N GLY A 170 14.90 1.55 -39.03
CA GLY A 170 15.93 1.62 -40.07
C GLY A 170 16.67 0.31 -40.38
N ASN A 171 16.14 -0.85 -39.98
CA ASN A 171 16.73 -2.15 -40.30
C ASN A 171 16.28 -2.61 -41.69
N GLU A 172 16.86 -2.03 -42.73
CA GLU A 172 16.86 -2.66 -44.06
C GLU A 172 17.89 -3.80 -44.05
N VAL A 173 17.38 -5.03 -44.12
CA VAL A 173 18.20 -6.22 -44.35
C VAL A 173 18.64 -6.19 -45.80
N ARG A 174 19.94 -6.05 -46.03
CA ARG A 174 20.59 -6.20 -47.33
C ARG A 174 20.69 -7.67 -47.75
#